data_AF-A0A5K1DFX2-F1
#
_entry.id   AF-A0A5K1DFX2-F1
#
_cell.length_a   1.000
_cell.length_b   1.000
_cell.length_c   1.000
_cell.angle_alpha   90.00
_cell.angle_beta   90.00
_cell.angle_gamma   90.00
#
_symmetry.space_group_name_H-M   'P 1'
#
loop_
_entity.id
_entity.type
_entity.pdbx_description
1 polymer ?
#
loop_
_entity_poly.entity_id
_entity_poly.type
_entity_poly.pdbx_seq_one_letter_code
_entity_poly.pdbx_strand_id
1 'polypeptide(L)'
;VRDWYLDSFRDLRSFPEIKDSKDELAFTQMINKIKVRHNNVVPAMAMGIKQLKNDLGRKVEPGDLPEIHQFLDRFYLSRIGIRMLI
;
A
#
# COMPACT_ATOMS: atom_id res chain seq x y z
N VAL A 1 -6.50 3.64 -2.20
CA VAL A 1 -5.22 2.87 -2.16
C VAL A 1 -4.20 3.42 -3.15
N ARG A 2 -4.47 3.44 -4.47
CA ARG A 2 -3.56 4.00 -5.48
C ARG A 2 -3.01 5.37 -5.08
N ASP A 3 -3.89 6.31 -4.75
CA ASP A 3 -3.47 7.68 -4.45
C ASP A 3 -2.63 7.76 -3.16
N TRP A 4 -2.86 6.90 -2.18
CA TRP A 4 -2.00 6.80 -0.99
C TRP A 4 -0.56 6.38 -1.32
N TYR A 5 -0.40 5.45 -2.27
CA TYR A 5 0.93 5.06 -2.76
C TYR A 5 1.58 6.17 -3.59
N LEU A 6 0.81 6.90 -4.41
CA LEU A 6 1.32 8.06 -5.16
C LEU A 6 1.80 9.18 -4.23
N ASP A 7 1.03 9.50 -3.19
CA ASP A 7 1.39 10.53 -2.22
C ASP A 7 2.63 10.12 -1.43
N SER A 8 2.74 8.85 -1.00
CA SER A 8 3.96 8.36 -0.34
C SER A 8 5.17 8.34 -1.25
N PHE A 9 4.99 8.01 -2.52
CA PHE A 9 6.06 8.09 -3.51
C PHE A 9 6.54 9.54 -3.69
N ARG A 10 5.60 10.50 -3.76
CA ARG A 10 5.94 11.93 -3.84
C ARG A 10 6.66 12.42 -2.59
N ASP A 11 6.19 12.05 -1.40
CA ASP A 11 6.85 12.41 -0.14
C ASP A 11 8.30 11.90 -0.11
N LEU A 12 8.51 10.63 -0.44
CA LEU A 12 9.84 10.02 -0.50
C LEU A 12 10.73 10.69 -1.56
N ARG A 13 10.20 10.95 -2.75
CA ARG A 13 10.98 11.49 -3.87
C ARG A 13 11.36 12.96 -3.68
N SER A 14 10.53 13.70 -2.95
CA SER A 14 10.70 15.14 -2.71
C SER A 14 11.49 15.43 -1.44
N PHE A 15 11.73 14.42 -0.59
CA PHE A 15 12.55 14.60 0.60
C PHE A 15 14.00 14.90 0.18
N PRO A 16 14.63 15.97 0.70
CA PRO A 16 16.00 16.33 0.34
C PRO A 16 17.01 15.28 0.82
N GLU A 17 18.23 15.35 0.30
CA GLU A 17 19.32 14.50 0.80
C GLU A 17 19.54 14.72 2.30
N ILE A 18 19.67 13.63 3.05
CA ILE A 18 19.88 13.64 4.50
C ILE A 18 21.36 13.94 4.76
N LYS A 19 21.66 15.07 5.44
CA LYS A 19 23.04 15.50 5.70
C LYS A 19 23.43 15.44 7.17
N ASP A 20 22.45 15.55 8.05
CA ASP A 20 22.67 15.59 9.49
C ASP A 20 21.55 14.88 10.27
N SER A 21 21.70 14.80 11.59
CA SER A 21 20.73 14.16 12.48
C SER A 21 19.37 14.87 12.52
N LYS A 22 19.31 16.16 12.17
CA LYS A 22 18.03 16.89 12.09
C LYS A 22 17.25 16.47 10.85
N ASP A 23 17.93 16.31 9.72
CA ASP A 23 17.36 15.77 8.49
C ASP A 23 16.90 14.32 8.69
N GLU A 24 17.71 13.51 9.38
CA GLU A 24 17.38 12.12 9.72
C GLU A 24 16.10 12.03 10.57
N LEU A 25 15.97 12.90 11.58
CA LEU A 25 14.77 12.98 12.41
C LEU A 25 13.55 13.39 11.58
N ALA A 26 13.70 14.37 10.69
CA ALA A 26 12.62 14.82 9.80
C ALA A 26 12.21 13.71 8.82
N PHE A 27 13.16 12.94 8.30
CA PHE A 27 12.90 11.79 7.44
C PHE A 27 12.14 10.71 8.20
N THR A 28 12.56 10.41 9.43
CA THR A 28 11.91 9.44 10.33
C THR A 28 10.46 9.84 10.62
N GLN A 29 10.18 11.13 10.82
CA GLN A 29 8.80 11.62 10.99
C GLN A 29 7.98 11.47 9.71
N MET A 30 8.58 11.71 8.54
CA MET A 30 7.92 11.55 7.25
C MET A 30 7.57 10.07 6.98
N ILE A 31 8.49 9.13 7.19
CA ILE A 31 8.20 7.69 7.01
C ILE A 31 7.15 7.17 8.02
N ASN A 32 7.11 7.73 9.23
CA ASN A 32 6.03 7.45 10.19
C ASN A 32 4.66 7.93 9.68
N LYS A 33 4.58 9.10 9.04
CA LYS A 33 3.35 9.57 8.39
C LYS A 33 2.95 8.64 7.24
N ILE A 34 3.91 8.16 6.43
CA ILE A 34 3.66 7.16 5.38
C ILE A 34 3.09 5.87 5.97
N LYS A 35 3.67 5.37 7.06
CA LYS A 35 3.22 4.16 7.76
C LYS A 35 1.77 4.27 8.22
N VAL A 36 1.41 5.42 8.82
CA VAL A 36 0.04 5.70 9.28
C VAL A 36 -0.93 5.81 8.10
N ARG A 37 -0.56 6.50 7.02
CA ARG A 37 -1.36 6.61 5.78
C ARG A 37 -1.74 5.23 5.22
N HIS A 38 -0.86 4.24 5.37
CA HIS A 38 -1.04 2.89 4.86
C HIS A 38 -1.77 1.93 5.81
N ASN A 39 -2.20 2.36 7.00
CA ASN A 39 -2.86 1.48 7.97
C ASN A 39 -4.14 0.83 7.41
N ASN A 40 -4.93 1.59 6.64
CA ASN A 40 -6.22 1.13 6.12
C ASN A 40 -6.16 0.49 4.73
N VAL A 41 -4.95 0.18 4.23
CA VAL A 41 -4.78 -0.45 2.90
C VAL A 41 -5.45 -1.82 2.82
N VAL A 42 -5.25 -2.68 3.83
CA VAL A 42 -5.82 -4.05 3.81
C VAL A 42 -7.35 -4.01 3.86
N PRO A 43 -8.00 -3.27 4.79
CA PRO A 43 -9.45 -3.11 4.77
C PRO A 43 -9.99 -2.50 3.47
N ALA A 44 -9.33 -1.47 2.93
CA ALA A 44 -9.77 -0.81 1.69
C ALA A 44 -9.69 -1.76 0.47
N MET A 45 -8.63 -2.55 0.36
CA MET A 45 -8.51 -3.57 -0.68
C MET A 45 -9.57 -4.66 -0.52
N ALA A 46 -9.82 -5.13 0.70
CA ALA A 46 -10.86 -6.12 0.98
C ALA A 46 -12.25 -5.62 0.56
N MET A 47 -12.57 -4.35 0.85
CA MET A 47 -13.82 -3.74 0.38
C MET A 47 -13.90 -3.67 -1.14
N GLY A 48 -12.82 -3.28 -1.83
CA GLY A 48 -12.77 -3.23 -3.28
C GLY A 48 -12.98 -4.59 -3.94
N ILE A 49 -12.34 -5.65 -3.40
CA ILE A 49 -12.55 -7.03 -3.87
C ILE A 49 -13.99 -7.48 -3.63
N LYS A 50 -14.57 -7.14 -2.48
CA LYS A 50 -15.97 -7.45 -2.18
C LYS A 50 -16.93 -6.79 -3.19
N GLN A 51 -16.70 -5.53 -3.51
CA GLN A 51 -17.48 -4.80 -4.53
C GLN A 51 -17.32 -5.48 -5.90
N LEU A 52 -16.10 -5.77 -6.33
CA LEU A 52 -15.83 -6.46 -7.58
C LEU A 52 -16.54 -7.82 -7.67
N LYS A 53 -16.53 -8.62 -6.61
CA LYS A 53 -17.25 -9.90 -6.56
C LYS A 53 -18.76 -9.73 -6.66
N ASN A 54 -19.31 -8.68 -6.05
CA ASN A 54 -20.74 -8.40 -6.16
C ASN A 54 -21.12 -8.02 -7.61
N ASP A 55 -20.28 -7.23 -8.28
CA ASP A 55 -20.52 -6.76 -9.65
C ASP A 55 -20.39 -7.89 -10.68
N LEU A 56 -19.47 -8.84 -10.45
CA LEU A 56 -19.30 -10.03 -11.29
C LEU A 56 -20.39 -11.10 -11.05
N GLY A 57 -21.17 -10.98 -9.97
CA GLY A 57 -22.23 -11.90 -9.58
C GLY A 57 -21.73 -13.12 -8.78
N ARG A 58 -22.66 -13.77 -8.05
CA ARG A 58 -22.42 -14.87 -7.10
C ARG A 58 -21.76 -16.15 -7.67
N LYS A 59 -21.50 -16.22 -8.97
CA LYS A 59 -20.97 -17.42 -9.65
C LYS A 59 -19.47 -17.41 -9.84
N VAL A 60 -18.77 -16.33 -9.49
CA VAL A 60 -17.32 -16.25 -9.63
C VAL A 60 -16.65 -16.86 -8.40
N GLU A 61 -16.15 -18.07 -8.58
CA GLU A 61 -15.36 -18.79 -7.59
C GLU A 61 -13.95 -18.19 -7.48
N PRO A 62 -13.23 -18.40 -6.36
CA PRO A 62 -11.84 -17.95 -6.21
C PRO A 62 -10.91 -18.42 -7.35
N GLY A 63 -11.21 -19.57 -7.98
CA GLY A 63 -10.45 -20.08 -9.13
C GLY A 63 -10.67 -19.33 -10.44
N ASP A 64 -11.73 -18.53 -10.54
CA ASP A 64 -12.15 -17.89 -11.79
C ASP A 64 -11.40 -16.57 -12.06
N LEU A 65 -10.62 -16.07 -11.08
CA LEU A 65 -9.89 -14.80 -11.16
C LEU A 65 -8.40 -14.95 -10.79
N PRO A 66 -7.63 -15.81 -11.48
CA PRO A 66 -6.23 -16.09 -11.14
C PRO A 66 -5.35 -14.83 -11.20
N GLU A 67 -5.64 -13.90 -12.10
CA GLU A 67 -4.91 -12.63 -12.24
C GLU A 67 -5.03 -11.74 -11.00
N ILE A 68 -6.23 -11.69 -10.40
CA ILE A 68 -6.49 -10.91 -9.19
C ILE A 68 -5.80 -11.54 -8.00
N HIS A 69 -5.83 -12.87 -7.87
CA HIS A 69 -5.09 -13.58 -6.83
C HIS A 69 -3.59 -13.31 -6.92
N GLN A 70 -3.00 -13.48 -8.10
CA GLN A 70 -1.58 -13.23 -8.32
C GLN A 70 -1.19 -11.77 -8.06
N PHE A 71 -2.06 -10.82 -8.43
CA PHE A 71 -1.88 -9.41 -8.11
C PHE A 71 -1.88 -9.17 -6.60
N LEU A 72 -2.86 -9.71 -5.87
CA LEU A 72 -3.00 -9.52 -4.44
C LEU A 72 -1.83 -10.11 -3.66
N ASP A 73 -1.32 -11.28 -4.06
CA ASP A 73 -0.15 -11.88 -3.43
C ASP A 73 1.08 -10.98 -3.57
N ARG A 74 1.38 -10.51 -4.79
CA ARG A 74 2.48 -9.56 -5.02
C ARG A 74 2.28 -8.25 -4.26
N PHE A 75 1.06 -7.73 -4.27
CA PHE A 75 0.71 -6.48 -3.59
C PHE A 75 0.92 -6.59 -2.08
N TYR A 76 0.42 -7.66 -1.44
CA TYR A 76 0.57 -7.84 0.00
C TYR A 76 1.99 -8.20 0.41
N LEU A 77 2.72 -9.01 -0.36
CA LEU A 77 4.14 -9.27 -0.11
C LEU A 77 4.97 -7.99 -0.20
N SER A 78 4.76 -7.18 -1.24
CA SER A 78 5.42 -5.87 -1.38
C SER A 78 5.12 -4.96 -0.18
N ARG A 79 3.85 -4.91 0.26
CA ARG A 79 3.45 -4.12 1.43
C ARG A 79 4.09 -4.63 2.73
N ILE A 80 4.16 -5.95 2.93
CA ILE A 80 4.85 -6.55 4.09
C ILE A 80 6.33 -6.15 4.08
N GLY A 81 6.99 -6.26 2.92
CA GLY A 81 8.38 -5.83 2.75
C GLY A 81 8.58 -4.35 3.10
N ILE A 82 7.72 -3.47 2.59
CA ILE A 82 7.77 -2.03 2.93
C ILE A 82 7.59 -1.81 4.43
N ARG A 83 6.61 -2.45 5.09
CA ARG A 83 6.37 -2.31 6.55
C ARG A 83 7.47 -2.94 7.41
N MET A 84 8.26 -3.87 6.88
CA MET A 84 9.43 -4.40 7.58
C MET A 84 10.55 -3.36 7.62
N LEU A 85 10.66 -2.54 6.57
CA LEU A 85 11.68 -1.49 6.45
C LEU A 85 11.31 -0.20 7.20
N ILE A 86 10.01 0.08 7.46
CA ILE A 86 9.51 1.32 8.09
C ILE A 86 8.61 1.08 9.32
#